data_AF-A0A2D5BN29-F1
#
_entry.id   AF-A0A2D5BN29-F1
#
_cell.length_a   1.000
_cell.length_b   1.000
_cell.length_c   1.000
_cell.angle_alpha   90.00
_cell.angle_beta   90.00
_cell.angle_gamma   90.00
#
_symmetry.space_group_name_H-M   'P 1'
#
loop_
_entity.id
_entity.type
_entity.pdbx_description
1 polymer ?
#
loop_
_entity_poly.entity_id
_entity_poly.type
_entity_poly.pdbx_seq_one_letter_code
_entity_poly.pdbx_strand_id
1 'polypeptide(L)'
;MATTTRNIHDDALGLWRLEARGFLDYLVTVATPVTTSEVDENVILAFDDFLEEERPLLQRLFELMVRLDMNADRPSYALYAAQYNFLTAEKLGAVFVQMAGREVAAMRAMSECYTDATVLDERLLKGILGEWVTLREASVKRIEKLLAGAERDRAAAAGEEVEEIEEEVGTADDEFPWHDEALGLEDRMKLADGKGLFEQLFAAMAQTDCTACGYDCEGYARAIADGEDSDLTKCAPGELETQQELEKLSGKK
;
A
#
# COMPACT_ATOMS: atom_id res chain seq x y z
N MET A 1 -34.85 8.36 -7.56
CA MET A 1 -33.60 9.12 -7.52
C MET A 1 -33.10 9.03 -6.10
N ALA A 2 -32.09 8.21 -5.84
CA ALA A 2 -31.51 8.09 -4.51
C ALA A 2 -30.75 9.39 -4.22
N THR A 3 -31.31 10.24 -3.39
CA THR A 3 -30.65 11.44 -2.90
C THR A 3 -29.56 10.97 -1.95
N THR A 4 -28.29 11.22 -2.28
CA THR A 4 -27.18 11.01 -1.36
C THR A 4 -27.52 11.73 -0.05
N THR A 5 -27.65 10.98 1.05
CA THR A 5 -28.06 11.50 2.37
C THR A 5 -26.96 12.31 3.06
N ARG A 6 -25.81 12.49 2.38
CA ARG A 6 -24.59 13.10 2.91
C ARG A 6 -24.44 14.52 2.40
N ASN A 7 -23.97 15.41 3.27
CA ASN A 7 -23.79 16.83 2.95
C ASN A 7 -22.42 17.04 2.29
N ILE A 8 -22.43 17.38 0.99
CA ILE A 8 -21.22 17.61 0.20
C ILE A 8 -20.31 18.69 0.81
N HIS A 9 -20.87 19.71 1.49
CA HIS A 9 -20.06 20.73 2.16
C HIS A 9 -19.27 20.15 3.33
N ASP A 10 -19.91 19.32 4.15
CA ASP A 10 -19.25 18.72 5.32
C ASP A 10 -18.16 17.73 4.88
N ASP A 11 -18.42 16.98 3.81
CA ASP A 11 -17.46 16.03 3.23
C ASP A 11 -16.27 16.73 2.57
N ALA A 12 -16.50 17.78 1.76
CA ALA A 12 -15.43 18.58 1.18
C ALA A 12 -14.58 19.27 2.26
N LEU A 13 -15.23 19.77 3.32
CA LEU A 13 -14.53 20.36 4.46
C LEU A 13 -13.74 19.32 5.27
N GLY A 14 -14.29 18.12 5.43
CA GLY A 14 -13.62 16.99 6.08
C GLY A 14 -12.36 16.59 5.32
N LEU A 15 -12.44 16.48 3.99
CA LEU A 15 -11.29 16.19 3.14
C LEU A 15 -10.25 17.33 3.19
N TRP A 16 -10.68 18.59 3.26
CA TRP A 16 -9.78 19.72 3.41
C TRP A 16 -9.01 19.71 4.74
N ARG A 17 -9.63 19.18 5.80
CA ARG A 17 -9.12 19.18 7.18
C ARG A 17 -8.52 17.86 7.63
N LEU A 18 -8.19 16.96 6.69
CA LEU A 18 -7.48 15.71 7.01
C LEU A 18 -6.22 16.01 7.85
N GLU A 19 -6.09 15.27 8.94
CA GLU A 19 -5.01 15.37 9.90
C GLU A 19 -3.68 14.97 9.27
N ALA A 20 -3.64 13.88 8.49
CA ALA A 20 -2.41 13.41 7.86
C ALA A 20 -1.87 14.41 6.84
N ARG A 21 -2.76 15.13 6.14
CA ARG A 21 -2.37 16.22 5.23
C ARG A 21 -1.80 17.42 6.00
N GLY A 22 -2.44 17.82 7.09
CA GLY A 22 -1.91 18.88 7.96
C GLY A 22 -0.56 18.51 8.59
N PHE A 23 -0.40 17.24 8.94
CA PHE A 23 0.85 16.66 9.42
C PHE A 23 1.95 16.70 8.36
N LEU A 24 1.68 16.24 7.13
CA LEU A 24 2.63 16.31 6.01
C LEU A 24 3.07 17.75 5.69
N ASP A 25 2.11 18.68 5.57
CA ASP A 25 2.40 20.09 5.33
C ASP A 25 3.32 20.67 6.42
N TYR A 26 3.04 20.35 7.69
CA TYR A 26 3.91 20.75 8.79
C TYR A 26 5.31 20.15 8.69
N LEU A 27 5.41 18.85 8.45
CA LEU A 27 6.69 18.15 8.44
C LEU A 27 7.61 18.65 7.32
N VAL A 28 7.06 18.89 6.14
CA VAL A 28 7.82 19.31 4.96
C VAL A 28 8.14 20.81 4.99
N THR A 29 7.22 21.65 5.47
CA THR A 29 7.35 23.12 5.31
C THR A 29 7.84 23.84 6.57
N VAL A 30 7.70 23.25 7.75
CA VAL A 30 7.99 23.91 9.03
C VAL A 30 8.95 23.11 9.89
N ALA A 31 8.76 21.80 9.99
CA ALA A 31 9.55 20.96 10.89
C ALA A 31 10.99 20.81 10.40
N THR A 32 11.86 20.45 11.33
CA THR A 32 13.22 19.98 11.04
C THR A 32 13.41 18.63 11.74
N PRO A 33 12.86 17.54 11.18
CA PRO A 33 12.95 16.22 11.79
C PRO A 33 14.39 15.80 12.04
N VAL A 34 14.61 14.98 13.07
CA VAL A 34 15.94 14.45 13.36
C VAL A 34 16.26 13.33 12.36
N THR A 35 17.32 13.51 11.58
CA THR A 35 17.82 12.50 10.63
C THR A 35 19.11 11.88 11.16
N THR A 36 19.08 10.58 11.45
CA THR A 36 20.23 9.86 12.03
C THR A 36 20.60 8.60 11.26
N SER A 37 19.79 8.20 10.29
CA SER A 37 19.93 6.96 9.53
C SER A 37 19.49 7.16 8.08
N GLU A 38 19.88 6.24 7.20
CA GLU A 38 19.44 6.22 5.79
C GLU A 38 17.91 6.10 5.68
N VAL A 39 17.28 5.36 6.59
CA VAL A 39 15.82 5.23 6.65
C VAL A 39 15.16 6.57 6.97
N ASP A 40 15.74 7.36 7.88
CA ASP A 40 15.24 8.70 8.17
C ASP A 40 15.26 9.60 6.93
N GLU A 41 16.36 9.57 6.17
CA GLU A 41 16.50 10.33 4.92
C GLU A 41 15.46 9.90 3.88
N ASN A 42 15.28 8.59 3.70
CA ASN A 42 14.31 8.04 2.76
C ASN A 42 12.87 8.36 3.14
N VAL A 43 12.54 8.40 4.44
CA VAL A 43 11.20 8.80 4.92
C VAL A 43 10.92 10.28 4.64
N ILE A 44 11.91 11.17 4.85
CA ILE A 44 11.73 12.60 4.53
C ILE A 44 11.52 12.80 3.04
N LEU A 45 12.33 12.17 2.20
CA LEU A 45 12.17 12.24 0.74
C LEU A 45 10.80 11.73 0.31
N ALA A 46 10.30 10.65 0.92
CA ALA A 46 8.96 10.16 0.66
C ALA A 46 7.87 11.18 1.07
N PHE A 47 8.02 11.88 2.20
CA PHE A 47 7.07 12.93 2.60
C PHE A 47 7.07 14.13 1.65
N ASP A 48 8.22 14.55 1.14
CA ASP A 48 8.32 15.60 0.11
C ASP A 48 7.58 15.18 -1.16
N ASP A 49 7.81 13.94 -1.63
CA ASP A 49 7.11 13.38 -2.79
C ASP A 49 5.60 13.38 -2.58
N PHE A 50 5.12 12.91 -1.43
CA PHE A 50 3.68 12.85 -1.14
C PHE A 50 3.02 14.23 -1.14
N LEU A 51 3.70 15.26 -0.61
CA LEU A 51 3.16 16.62 -0.62
C LEU A 51 3.00 17.15 -2.05
N GLU A 52 3.96 16.85 -2.93
CA GLU A 52 3.89 17.23 -4.35
C GLU A 52 2.80 16.44 -5.10
N GLU A 53 2.66 15.13 -4.83
CA GLU A 53 1.63 14.29 -5.41
C GLU A 53 0.21 14.68 -4.96
N GLU A 54 0.05 15.19 -3.73
CA GLU A 54 -1.24 15.70 -3.21
C GLU A 54 -1.63 17.07 -3.79
N ARG A 55 -0.66 17.85 -4.27
CA ARG A 55 -0.88 19.24 -4.71
C ARG A 55 -1.98 19.39 -5.77
N PRO A 56 -2.06 18.56 -6.84
CA PRO A 56 -3.12 18.66 -7.83
C PRO A 56 -4.51 18.32 -7.27
N LEU A 57 -4.59 17.37 -6.33
CA LEU A 57 -5.84 16.99 -5.67
C LEU A 57 -6.32 18.10 -4.75
N LEU A 58 -5.42 18.72 -3.98
CA LEU A 58 -5.69 19.89 -3.16
C LEU A 58 -6.21 21.06 -3.99
N GLN A 59 -5.61 21.32 -5.15
CA GLN A 59 -6.07 22.37 -6.05
C GLN A 59 -7.50 22.11 -6.52
N ARG A 60 -7.79 20.88 -6.99
CA ARG A 60 -9.14 20.50 -7.45
C ARG A 60 -10.17 20.56 -6.33
N LEU A 61 -9.79 20.16 -5.11
CA LEU A 61 -10.64 20.27 -3.94
C LEU A 61 -10.94 21.73 -3.59
N PHE A 62 -9.92 22.60 -3.64
CA PHE A 62 -10.12 24.03 -3.43
C PHE A 62 -11.07 24.64 -4.48
N GLU A 63 -10.87 24.32 -5.75
CA GLU A 63 -11.76 24.76 -6.84
C GLU A 63 -13.20 24.29 -6.61
N LEU A 64 -13.39 23.04 -6.17
CA LEU A 64 -14.70 22.52 -5.78
C LEU A 64 -15.30 23.29 -4.60
N MET A 65 -14.52 23.54 -3.54
CA MET A 65 -14.99 24.31 -2.37
C MET A 65 -15.42 25.73 -2.75
N VAL A 66 -14.69 26.40 -3.64
CA VAL A 66 -15.07 27.72 -4.16
C VAL A 66 -16.39 27.64 -4.94
N ARG A 67 -16.59 26.59 -5.76
CA ARG A 67 -17.87 26.37 -6.47
C ARG A 67 -19.04 26.16 -5.51
N LEU A 68 -18.77 25.58 -4.35
CA LEU A 68 -19.72 25.33 -3.27
C LEU A 68 -19.92 26.56 -2.35
N ASP A 69 -19.36 27.73 -2.71
CA ASP A 69 -19.42 28.97 -1.91
C ASP A 69 -18.84 28.80 -0.49
N MET A 70 -17.85 27.90 -0.35
CA MET A 70 -17.17 27.63 0.91
C MET A 70 -15.90 28.46 1.03
N ASN A 71 -15.63 28.99 2.22
CA ASN A 71 -14.35 29.62 2.54
C ASN A 71 -13.38 28.57 3.10
N ALA A 72 -12.34 28.23 2.32
CA ALA A 72 -11.30 27.32 2.76
C ALA A 72 -10.25 28.07 3.59
N ASP A 73 -10.41 28.06 4.91
CA ASP A 73 -9.34 28.55 5.80
C ASP A 73 -8.10 27.67 5.64
N ARG A 74 -6.89 28.25 5.70
CA ARG A 74 -5.67 27.44 5.79
C ARG A 74 -5.77 26.55 7.04
N PRO A 75 -5.61 25.22 6.92
CA PRO A 75 -5.61 24.38 8.11
C PRO A 75 -4.44 24.78 9.01
N SER A 76 -4.74 25.11 10.26
CA SER A 76 -3.80 25.60 11.25
C SER A 76 -3.02 24.46 11.92
N TYR A 77 -2.44 23.54 11.15
CA TYR A 77 -1.65 22.45 11.75
C TYR A 77 -0.28 22.93 12.23
N ALA A 78 0.29 23.97 11.60
CA ALA A 78 1.61 24.49 11.94
C ALA A 78 1.79 24.99 13.38
N LEU A 79 0.70 25.26 14.12
CA LEU A 79 0.77 25.80 15.48
C LEU A 79 0.73 24.74 16.59
N TYR A 80 0.32 23.50 16.30
CA TYR A 80 0.04 22.47 17.31
C TYR A 80 0.89 21.20 17.17
N ALA A 81 1.95 21.25 16.37
CA ALA A 81 2.72 20.08 15.95
C ALA A 81 4.17 20.07 16.47
N ALA A 82 4.54 21.01 17.35
CA ALA A 82 5.91 21.13 17.88
C ALA A 82 6.42 19.87 18.60
N GLN A 83 5.52 19.01 19.10
CA GLN A 83 5.85 17.71 19.68
C GLN A 83 6.57 16.77 18.70
N TYR A 84 6.43 16.98 17.39
CA TYR A 84 7.05 16.14 16.37
C TYR A 84 8.49 16.54 16.03
N ASN A 85 8.95 17.75 16.42
CA ASN A 85 10.27 18.27 16.06
C ASN A 85 11.45 17.49 16.64
N PHE A 86 11.22 16.71 17.70
CA PHE A 86 12.26 15.95 18.38
C PHE A 86 12.19 14.45 18.07
N LEU A 87 11.31 14.04 17.16
CA LEU A 87 11.21 12.67 16.70
C LEU A 87 12.12 12.44 15.50
N THR A 88 12.61 11.21 15.38
CA THR A 88 13.30 10.75 14.17
C THR A 88 12.29 10.62 13.03
N ALA A 89 12.73 10.80 11.80
CA ALA A 89 11.84 10.66 10.65
C ALA A 89 11.21 9.26 10.56
N GLU A 90 11.94 8.21 10.95
CA GLU A 90 11.39 6.87 11.10
C GLU A 90 10.14 6.83 12.01
N LYS A 91 10.19 7.45 13.19
CA LYS A 91 9.05 7.53 14.12
C LYS A 91 7.91 8.36 13.54
N LEU A 92 8.23 9.42 12.80
CA LEU A 92 7.23 10.23 12.10
C LEU A 92 6.54 9.43 10.98
N GLY A 93 7.28 8.55 10.30
CA GLY A 93 6.74 7.55 9.37
C GLY A 93 5.67 6.68 10.02
N ALA A 94 5.95 6.12 11.19
CA ALA A 94 4.99 5.29 11.92
C ALA A 94 3.73 6.09 12.35
N VAL A 95 3.90 7.33 12.80
CA VAL A 95 2.77 8.23 13.12
C VAL A 95 1.94 8.52 11.88
N PHE A 96 2.58 8.80 10.75
CA PHE A 96 1.91 9.03 9.48
C PHE A 96 1.05 7.84 9.07
N VAL A 97 1.60 6.62 9.07
CA VAL A 97 0.87 5.38 8.73
C VAL A 97 -0.40 5.24 9.57
N GLN A 98 -0.30 5.46 10.89
CA GLN A 98 -1.45 5.36 11.79
C GLN A 98 -2.55 6.39 11.47
N MET A 99 -2.17 7.64 11.17
CA MET A 99 -3.12 8.70 10.83
C MET A 99 -3.74 8.46 9.46
N ALA A 100 -2.89 8.28 8.45
CA ALA A 100 -3.26 8.06 7.06
C ALA A 100 -4.16 6.84 6.87
N GLY A 101 -3.87 5.71 7.53
CA GLY A 101 -4.67 4.49 7.42
C GLY A 101 -6.12 4.69 7.88
N ARG A 102 -6.34 5.46 8.95
CA ARG A 102 -7.71 5.79 9.41
C ARG A 102 -8.45 6.66 8.40
N GLU A 103 -7.73 7.61 7.79
CA GLU A 103 -8.31 8.52 6.80
C GLU A 103 -8.66 7.80 5.50
N VAL A 104 -7.85 6.84 5.05
CA VAL A 104 -8.16 6.00 3.88
C VAL A 104 -9.52 5.32 4.05
N ALA A 105 -9.74 4.68 5.20
CA ALA A 105 -11.02 4.02 5.49
C ALA A 105 -12.19 5.03 5.47
N ALA A 106 -12.00 6.21 6.07
CA ALA A 106 -13.02 7.26 6.08
C ALA A 106 -13.32 7.82 4.68
N MET A 107 -12.29 8.02 3.84
CA MET A 107 -12.42 8.51 2.48
C MET A 107 -13.08 7.48 1.56
N ARG A 108 -12.77 6.18 1.71
CA ARG A 108 -13.46 5.10 0.98
C ARG A 108 -14.95 5.11 1.28
N ALA A 109 -15.32 5.10 2.57
CA ALA A 109 -16.72 5.17 2.98
C ALA A 109 -17.42 6.46 2.50
N MET A 110 -16.69 7.57 2.42
CA MET A 110 -17.19 8.81 1.82
C MET A 110 -17.43 8.67 0.32
N SER A 111 -16.47 8.11 -0.42
CA SER A 111 -16.55 7.90 -1.87
C SER A 111 -17.76 7.02 -2.27
N GLU A 112 -18.03 5.97 -1.49
CA GLU A 112 -19.15 5.05 -1.71
C GLU A 112 -20.52 5.77 -1.64
N CYS A 113 -20.65 6.84 -0.84
CA CYS A 113 -21.88 7.62 -0.74
C CYS A 113 -22.20 8.39 -2.04
N TYR A 114 -21.20 8.61 -2.90
CA TYR A 114 -21.32 9.33 -4.16
C TYR A 114 -21.36 8.37 -5.37
N THR A 115 -21.59 7.07 -5.17
CA THR A 115 -21.53 6.07 -6.25
C THR A 115 -22.46 6.43 -7.41
N ASP A 116 -23.68 6.85 -7.09
CA ASP A 116 -24.73 7.24 -8.05
C ASP A 116 -24.85 8.77 -8.25
N ALA A 117 -23.79 9.52 -7.95
CA ALA A 117 -23.78 10.98 -8.08
C ALA A 117 -24.16 11.44 -9.49
N THR A 118 -25.20 12.26 -9.59
CA THR A 118 -25.67 12.83 -10.86
C THR A 118 -25.35 14.32 -10.98
N VAL A 119 -25.19 15.02 -9.85
CA VAL A 119 -24.80 16.42 -9.81
C VAL A 119 -23.31 16.55 -10.14
N LEU A 120 -22.93 17.61 -10.85
CA LEU A 120 -21.54 17.83 -11.27
C LEU A 120 -20.59 17.86 -10.07
N ASP A 121 -20.91 18.64 -9.04
CA ASP A 121 -20.04 18.85 -7.89
C ASP A 121 -19.83 17.56 -7.08
N GLU A 122 -20.88 16.73 -6.95
CA GLU A 122 -20.79 15.40 -6.33
C GLU A 122 -19.88 14.45 -7.14
N ARG A 123 -19.97 14.47 -8.48
CA ARG A 123 -19.09 13.67 -9.34
C ARG A 123 -17.63 14.14 -9.26
N LEU A 124 -17.42 15.45 -9.16
CA LEU A 124 -16.08 16.01 -8.95
C LEU A 124 -15.51 15.56 -7.61
N LEU A 125 -16.29 15.66 -6.52
CA LEU A 125 -15.88 15.19 -5.20
C LEU A 125 -15.54 13.70 -5.21
N LYS A 126 -16.38 12.86 -5.83
CA LYS A 126 -16.12 11.42 -5.97
C LYS A 126 -14.80 11.13 -6.68
N GLY A 127 -14.53 11.83 -7.78
CA GLY A 127 -13.27 11.69 -8.52
C GLY A 127 -12.06 12.05 -7.66
N ILE A 128 -12.14 13.18 -6.96
CA ILE A 128 -11.09 13.63 -6.02
C ILE A 128 -10.88 12.57 -4.92
N LEU A 129 -11.95 12.08 -4.29
CA LEU A 129 -11.88 11.06 -3.24
C LEU A 129 -11.24 9.77 -3.73
N GLY A 130 -11.63 9.27 -4.91
CA GLY A 130 -11.07 8.04 -5.47
C GLY A 130 -9.57 8.16 -5.71
N GLU A 131 -9.13 9.25 -6.35
CA GLU A 131 -7.71 9.49 -6.58
C GLU A 131 -6.93 9.70 -5.27
N TRP A 132 -7.51 10.38 -4.29
CA TRP A 132 -6.87 10.60 -2.99
C TRP A 132 -6.71 9.31 -2.19
N VAL A 133 -7.73 8.43 -2.23
CA VAL A 133 -7.68 7.10 -1.61
C VAL A 133 -6.53 6.30 -2.19
N THR A 134 -6.45 6.20 -3.52
CA THR A 134 -5.36 5.49 -4.20
C THR A 134 -3.99 6.07 -3.86
N LEU A 135 -3.86 7.41 -3.89
CA LEU A 135 -2.62 8.09 -3.53
C LEU A 135 -2.22 7.77 -2.08
N ARG A 136 -3.14 7.90 -1.13
CA ARG A 136 -2.85 7.73 0.30
C ARG A 136 -2.50 6.28 0.64
N GLU A 137 -3.14 5.31 -0.01
CA GLU A 137 -2.78 3.89 0.14
C GLU A 137 -1.37 3.61 -0.35
N ALA A 138 -0.98 4.17 -1.50
CA ALA A 138 0.37 4.06 -2.01
C ALA A 138 1.38 4.71 -1.05
N SER A 139 1.06 5.89 -0.49
CA SER A 139 1.90 6.57 0.49
C SER A 139 2.11 5.73 1.76
N VAL A 140 1.03 5.15 2.31
CA VAL A 140 1.08 4.28 3.50
C VAL A 140 1.97 3.07 3.23
N LYS A 141 1.71 2.34 2.13
CA LYS A 141 2.48 1.15 1.75
C LYS A 141 3.97 1.47 1.54
N ARG A 142 4.28 2.63 0.96
CA ARG A 142 5.66 3.07 0.75
C ARG A 142 6.39 3.31 2.08
N ILE A 143 5.75 3.95 3.05
CA ILE A 143 6.35 4.17 4.37
C ILE A 143 6.49 2.85 5.13
N GLU A 144 5.46 2.01 5.17
CA GLU A 144 5.53 0.68 5.80
C GLU A 144 6.70 -0.15 5.27
N LYS A 145 6.91 -0.15 3.95
CA LYS A 145 8.05 -0.82 3.32
C LYS A 145 9.40 -0.28 3.78
N LEU A 146 9.54 1.05 3.92
CA LEU A 146 10.77 1.68 4.41
C LEU A 146 11.05 1.28 5.87
N LEU A 147 10.02 1.31 6.71
CA LEU A 147 10.14 0.96 8.13
C LEU A 147 10.46 -0.53 8.32
N ALA A 148 9.79 -1.43 7.60
CA ALA A 148 10.07 -2.86 7.62
C ALA A 148 11.48 -3.18 7.09
N GLY A 149 11.97 -2.42 6.10
CA GLY A 149 13.37 -2.49 5.67
C GLY A 149 14.34 -2.15 6.80
N ALA A 150 14.09 -1.02 7.48
CA ALA A 150 14.90 -0.55 8.61
C ALA A 150 14.98 -1.55 9.76
N GLU A 151 13.85 -2.18 10.08
CA GLU A 151 13.78 -3.19 11.14
C GLU A 151 14.58 -4.44 10.77
N ARG A 152 14.46 -4.93 9.53
CA ARG A 152 15.25 -6.05 9.03
C ARG A 152 16.75 -5.74 9.04
N ASP A 153 17.15 -4.56 8.59
CA ASP A 153 18.56 -4.14 8.58
C ASP A 153 19.12 -4.05 10.00
N ARG A 154 18.34 -3.51 10.95
CA ARG A 154 18.73 -3.44 12.37
C ARG A 154 18.86 -4.82 13.00
N ALA A 155 17.92 -5.71 12.71
CA ALA A 155 17.91 -7.06 13.25
C ALA A 155 19.09 -7.89 12.69
N ALA A 156 19.39 -7.77 11.40
CA ALA A 156 20.59 -8.33 10.79
C ALA A 156 21.90 -7.76 11.40
N ALA A 157 21.95 -6.46 11.69
CA ALA A 157 23.11 -5.81 12.30
C ALA A 157 23.32 -6.17 13.78
N ALA A 158 22.24 -6.50 14.51
CA ALA A 158 22.30 -6.88 15.92
C ALA A 158 22.85 -8.31 16.14
N GLY A 159 23.01 -9.10 15.07
CA GLY A 159 23.40 -10.51 15.19
C GLY A 159 22.36 -11.35 15.96
N GLU A 160 21.16 -10.80 16.16
CA GLU A 160 19.98 -11.59 16.47
C GLU A 160 19.67 -12.38 15.19
N GLU A 161 19.66 -13.72 15.31
CA GLU A 161 18.92 -14.53 14.37
C GLU A 161 17.48 -14.02 14.43
N VAL A 162 17.14 -13.20 13.45
CA VAL A 162 15.78 -12.75 13.24
C VAL A 162 15.04 -14.01 12.86
N GLU A 163 14.34 -14.62 13.83
CA GLU A 163 13.13 -15.36 13.49
C GLU A 163 12.29 -14.39 12.67
N GLU A 164 12.25 -14.62 11.36
CA GLU A 164 11.29 -14.01 10.47
C GLU A 164 9.91 -14.27 11.09
N ILE A 165 9.31 -13.24 11.67
CA ILE A 165 7.87 -13.24 11.90
C ILE A 165 7.27 -12.89 10.55
N GLU A 166 7.08 -13.93 9.75
CA GLU A 166 5.97 -14.01 8.81
C GLU A 166 4.68 -13.59 9.56
N GLU A 167 3.81 -12.84 8.89
CA GLU A 167 2.42 -12.69 9.32
C GLU A 167 1.87 -14.08 9.63
N GLU A 168 1.60 -14.36 10.92
CA GLU A 168 0.94 -15.56 11.42
C GLU A 168 1.17 -16.85 10.59
N VAL A 169 2.42 -17.30 10.43
CA VAL A 169 2.64 -18.71 10.07
C VAL A 169 2.37 -19.53 11.30
N GLY A 170 1.15 -20.08 11.34
CA GLY A 170 0.78 -21.17 12.21
C GLY A 170 1.90 -22.20 12.21
N THR A 171 2.39 -22.49 13.40
CA THR A 171 3.36 -23.56 13.61
C THR A 171 2.85 -24.83 12.92
N ALA A 172 3.60 -25.27 11.92
CA ALA A 172 3.55 -26.58 11.27
C ALA A 172 2.20 -26.98 10.62
N ASP A 173 2.29 -27.20 9.29
CA ASP A 173 1.59 -28.23 8.51
C ASP A 173 0.21 -27.98 7.87
N ASP A 174 -0.45 -26.81 7.94
CA ASP A 174 -1.85 -26.73 7.46
C ASP A 174 -2.29 -25.57 6.52
N GLU A 175 -1.45 -24.62 6.08
CA GLU A 175 -1.96 -23.49 5.24
C GLU A 175 -1.84 -23.72 3.72
N PHE A 176 -0.72 -24.24 3.22
CA PHE A 176 -0.56 -24.61 1.81
C PHE A 176 0.09 -25.99 1.68
N PRO A 177 -0.70 -27.08 1.63
CA PRO A 177 -0.18 -28.45 1.60
C PRO A 177 0.78 -28.78 0.45
N TRP A 178 0.87 -27.91 -0.57
CA TRP A 178 1.78 -28.04 -1.71
C TRP A 178 3.11 -27.29 -1.57
N HIS A 179 3.29 -26.44 -0.54
CA HIS A 179 4.55 -25.72 -0.29
C HIS A 179 5.56 -26.65 0.39
N ASP A 180 5.98 -27.67 -0.36
CA ASP A 180 6.96 -28.67 0.07
C ASP A 180 7.88 -29.00 -1.12
N GLU A 181 9.19 -28.79 -0.91
CA GLU A 181 10.24 -29.10 -1.89
C GLU A 181 10.30 -30.61 -2.21
N ALA A 182 9.89 -31.47 -1.28
CA ALA A 182 9.88 -32.92 -1.47
C ALA A 182 8.73 -33.41 -2.36
N LEU A 183 7.70 -32.59 -2.60
CA LEU A 183 6.58 -32.93 -3.46
C LEU A 183 6.91 -32.63 -4.93
N GLY A 184 6.68 -33.58 -5.83
CA GLY A 184 6.78 -33.34 -7.27
C GLY A 184 5.68 -32.39 -7.77
N LEU A 185 5.92 -31.73 -8.92
CA LEU A 185 4.98 -30.79 -9.54
C LEU A 185 3.56 -31.38 -9.68
N GLU A 186 3.44 -32.63 -10.14
CA GLU A 186 2.12 -33.28 -10.30
C GLU A 186 1.36 -33.42 -8.98
N ASP A 187 2.04 -33.70 -7.87
CA ASP A 187 1.41 -33.91 -6.58
C ASP A 187 1.03 -32.58 -5.93
N ARG A 188 1.85 -31.54 -6.11
CA ARG A 188 1.51 -30.17 -5.73
C ARG A 188 0.28 -29.65 -6.46
N MET A 189 0.21 -29.88 -7.77
CA MET A 189 -0.93 -29.44 -8.59
C MET A 189 -2.24 -30.16 -8.22
N LYS A 190 -2.19 -31.42 -7.74
CA LYS A 190 -3.38 -32.11 -7.22
C LYS A 190 -3.91 -31.49 -5.92
N LEU A 191 -3.02 -30.99 -5.08
CA LEU A 191 -3.38 -30.35 -3.80
C LEU A 191 -3.97 -28.94 -4.01
N ALA A 192 -3.59 -28.28 -5.11
CA ALA A 192 -4.12 -26.98 -5.52
C ALA A 192 -5.29 -27.06 -6.51
N ASP A 193 -5.72 -28.27 -6.90
CA ASP A 193 -6.83 -28.45 -7.84
C ASP A 193 -8.14 -27.85 -7.28
N GLY A 194 -8.82 -27.06 -8.11
CA GLY A 194 -10.04 -26.35 -7.73
C GLY A 194 -9.84 -25.10 -6.83
N LYS A 195 -8.60 -24.69 -6.55
CA LYS A 195 -8.30 -23.43 -5.83
C LYS A 195 -8.20 -22.22 -6.76
N GLY A 196 -7.96 -21.03 -6.21
CA GLY A 196 -7.82 -19.80 -6.99
C GLY A 196 -6.60 -19.81 -7.92
N LEU A 197 -6.54 -18.84 -8.83
CA LEU A 197 -5.45 -18.73 -9.81
C LEU A 197 -4.10 -18.57 -9.12
N PHE A 198 -4.04 -17.76 -8.06
CA PHE A 198 -2.83 -17.56 -7.27
C PHE A 198 -2.33 -18.88 -6.67
N GLU A 199 -3.20 -19.66 -6.02
CA GLU A 199 -2.84 -20.92 -5.37
C GLU A 199 -2.38 -21.97 -6.39
N GLN A 200 -3.01 -22.01 -7.56
CA GLN A 200 -2.58 -22.90 -8.65
C GLN A 200 -1.23 -22.47 -9.21
N LEU A 201 -1.00 -21.18 -9.42
CA LEU A 201 0.30 -20.64 -9.86
C LEU A 201 1.39 -20.89 -8.81
N PHE A 202 1.04 -20.77 -7.53
CA PHE A 202 1.96 -21.02 -6.43
C PHE A 202 2.35 -22.48 -6.38
N ALA A 203 1.40 -23.42 -6.45
CA ALA A 203 1.68 -24.85 -6.49
C ALA A 203 2.50 -25.31 -7.71
N ALA A 204 2.41 -24.58 -8.83
CA ALA A 204 3.19 -24.85 -10.04
C ALA A 204 4.70 -24.55 -9.89
N MET A 205 5.10 -23.77 -8.88
CA MET A 205 6.50 -23.42 -8.63
C MET A 205 7.29 -24.59 -8.03
N ALA A 206 8.62 -24.47 -8.01
CA ALA A 206 9.54 -25.48 -7.48
C ALA A 206 9.51 -25.63 -5.95
N GLN A 207 8.96 -24.65 -5.22
CA GLN A 207 8.90 -24.58 -3.75
C GLN A 207 10.26 -24.59 -3.03
N THR A 208 11.32 -24.16 -3.71
CA THR A 208 12.67 -24.07 -3.12
C THR A 208 12.97 -22.69 -2.53
N ASP A 209 12.10 -21.70 -2.79
CA ASP A 209 12.29 -20.28 -2.44
C ASP A 209 13.70 -19.75 -2.68
N CYS A 210 14.27 -20.10 -3.83
CA CYS A 210 15.69 -19.86 -4.12
C CYS A 210 16.00 -18.38 -4.44
N THR A 211 14.97 -17.54 -4.55
CA THR A 211 15.01 -16.09 -4.85
C THR A 211 15.81 -15.66 -6.10
N ALA A 212 16.27 -16.61 -6.92
CA ALA A 212 17.07 -16.34 -8.11
C ALA A 212 16.33 -15.53 -9.19
N CYS A 213 15.00 -15.58 -9.20
CA CYS A 213 14.13 -14.79 -10.07
C CYS A 213 13.85 -13.37 -9.56
N GLY A 214 14.33 -13.01 -8.37
CA GLY A 214 14.01 -11.75 -7.69
C GLY A 214 12.76 -11.80 -6.80
N TYR A 215 12.16 -12.97 -6.63
CA TYR A 215 10.98 -13.23 -5.79
C TYR A 215 11.12 -14.57 -5.05
N ASP A 216 10.42 -14.75 -3.94
CA ASP A 216 10.06 -16.08 -3.42
C ASP A 216 8.98 -16.73 -4.32
N CYS A 217 8.68 -18.02 -4.12
CA CYS A 217 7.70 -18.74 -4.95
C CYS A 217 6.30 -18.14 -4.80
N GLU A 218 5.93 -17.70 -3.60
CA GLU A 218 4.64 -17.06 -3.34
C GLU A 218 4.53 -15.69 -4.03
N GLY A 219 5.51 -14.81 -3.83
CA GLY A 219 5.55 -13.49 -4.43
C GLY A 219 5.65 -13.53 -5.94
N TYR A 220 6.36 -14.50 -6.50
CA TYR A 220 6.38 -14.72 -7.95
C TYR A 220 4.99 -15.14 -8.48
N ALA A 221 4.32 -16.07 -7.79
CA ALA A 221 2.97 -16.48 -8.15
C ALA A 221 1.95 -15.33 -8.02
N ARG A 222 2.08 -14.50 -6.99
CA ARG A 222 1.24 -13.30 -6.79
C ARG A 222 1.50 -12.25 -7.88
N ALA A 223 2.75 -11.98 -8.22
CA ALA A 223 3.11 -11.06 -9.29
C ALA A 223 2.56 -11.51 -10.66
N ILE A 224 2.53 -12.82 -10.93
CA ILE A 224 1.92 -13.39 -12.14
C ILE A 224 0.38 -13.25 -12.08
N ALA A 225 -0.24 -13.56 -10.94
CA ALA A 225 -1.68 -13.49 -10.74
C ALA A 225 -2.23 -12.07 -10.88
N ASP A 226 -1.53 -11.09 -10.30
CA ASP A 226 -1.89 -9.66 -10.34
C ASP A 226 -1.51 -8.99 -11.67
N GLY A 227 -0.72 -9.67 -12.51
CA GLY A 227 -0.25 -9.18 -13.79
C GLY A 227 0.90 -8.17 -13.70
N GLU A 228 1.55 -8.08 -12.54
CA GLU A 228 2.76 -7.27 -12.32
C GLU A 228 3.97 -7.87 -13.04
N ASP A 229 4.03 -9.20 -13.17
CA ASP A 229 5.08 -9.91 -13.89
C ASP A 229 4.50 -10.87 -14.95
N SER A 230 4.94 -10.72 -16.20
CA SER A 230 4.46 -11.51 -17.33
C SER A 230 5.44 -12.57 -17.82
N ASP A 231 6.66 -12.58 -17.29
CA ASP A 231 7.71 -13.51 -17.68
C ASP A 231 7.60 -14.79 -16.85
N LEU A 232 7.19 -15.90 -17.48
CA LEU A 232 6.97 -17.19 -16.84
C LEU A 232 8.23 -18.07 -16.80
N THR A 233 9.36 -17.58 -17.33
CA THR A 233 10.60 -18.37 -17.52
C THR A 233 11.59 -18.24 -16.36
N LYS A 234 11.25 -17.43 -15.34
CA LYS A 234 12.21 -17.03 -14.30
C LYS A 234 12.51 -18.11 -13.26
N CYS A 235 11.68 -19.16 -13.15
CA CYS A 235 11.89 -20.22 -12.17
C CYS A 235 13.08 -21.11 -12.56
N ALA A 236 14.27 -20.76 -12.10
CA ALA A 236 15.49 -21.51 -12.34
C ALA A 236 15.46 -22.98 -11.85
N PRO A 237 14.96 -23.31 -10.65
CA PRO A 237 14.91 -24.70 -10.18
C PRO A 237 13.75 -25.52 -10.79
N GLY A 238 12.68 -24.85 -11.25
CA GLY A 238 11.53 -25.49 -11.88
C GLY A 238 11.67 -25.70 -13.39
N GLU A 239 12.59 -24.96 -14.01
CA GLU A 239 12.95 -25.02 -15.43
C GLU A 239 11.71 -25.12 -16.36
N LEU A 240 11.76 -26.01 -17.35
CA LEU A 240 10.75 -26.13 -18.39
C LEU A 240 9.40 -26.66 -17.88
N GLU A 241 9.41 -27.53 -16.86
CA GLU A 241 8.19 -28.14 -16.34
C GLU A 241 7.31 -27.12 -15.62
N THR A 242 7.91 -26.26 -14.80
CA THR A 242 7.21 -25.14 -14.16
C THR A 242 6.73 -24.13 -15.19
N GLN A 243 7.55 -23.76 -16.18
CA GLN A 243 7.15 -22.83 -17.22
C GLN A 243 5.87 -23.30 -17.94
N GLN A 244 5.82 -24.57 -18.36
CA GLN A 244 4.68 -25.12 -19.09
C GLN A 244 3.38 -25.12 -18.27
N GLU A 245 3.47 -25.41 -16.97
CA GLU A 245 2.30 -25.38 -16.10
C GLU A 245 1.84 -23.94 -15.85
N LEU A 246 2.76 -22.98 -15.66
CA LEU A 246 2.42 -21.55 -15.54
C LEU A 246 1.75 -21.00 -16.80
N GLU A 247 2.22 -21.38 -17.99
CA GLU A 247 1.62 -21.00 -19.28
C GLU A 247 0.18 -21.53 -19.39
N LYS A 248 -0.03 -22.80 -19.00
CA LYS A 248 -1.34 -23.45 -18.98
C LYS A 248 -2.32 -22.77 -18.03
N LEU A 249 -1.86 -22.36 -16.84
CA LEU A 249 -2.68 -21.73 -15.81
C LEU A 249 -2.99 -20.26 -16.11
N SER A 250 -2.01 -19.51 -16.64
CA SER A 250 -2.16 -18.09 -16.98
C SER A 250 -2.88 -17.85 -18.32
N GLY A 251 -3.12 -18.91 -19.10
CA GLY A 251 -3.77 -18.83 -20.42
C GLY A 251 -2.93 -18.17 -21.50
N LYS A 252 -1.63 -17.98 -21.26
CA LYS A 252 -0.66 -17.40 -22.19
C LYS A 252 0.06 -18.54 -22.93
N LYS A 253 -0.02 -18.53 -24.26
CA LYS A 253 0.69 -19.43 -25.18
C LYS A 253 1.86 -18.74 -25.84
#